data_AF-A0A6B1GRK4-F1
#
_entry.id   AF-A0A6B1GRK4-F1
#
_cell.length_a   1.000
_cell.length_b   1.000
_cell.length_c   1.000
_cell.angle_alpha   90.00
_cell.angle_beta   90.00
_cell.angle_gamma   90.00
#
_symmetry.space_group_name_H-M   'P 1'
#
loop_
_entity.id
_entity.type
_entity.pdbx_description
1 polymer ?
#
loop_
_entity_poly.entity_id
_entity_poly.type
_entity_poly.pdbx_seq_one_letter_code
_entity_poly.pdbx_strand_id
1 'polypeptide(L)'
;MKSLLNTLSGDFRLGRTAVLATLGLLLGNADVHSLDGPAVLGKGGDVYQVAVGTYNSLFPGGSQVSAEAEVLRLEVRRGSGTVENYVVPGSETDDSDRTPSLFFDASTGRLYVVWSSSNASTLTRINLASFDGSDWSATIEVSGNIYSEKSAPRLAVTHDRFELAGRSGGESSTRTVLHVVWSEGTADGERVMYAPVVLVDGQLASTWRRVHRLNDYVSRAPDPFGANVADELLAAPTVDAGAETNAVVIGFADGTTGALVQLELSTPATELSELADSLADHIDSSNLCARIQNEGSGAITSVAEAARIHIVVFGRRIKSRVLSPLAQDVKNVLIDRAEELCSEGGLTGVSSAARIHIVVFGARAQAGDLLERAEAGQTHVLLAAAQEVDDGYVQHLARLQVKSERVAPTIGTGEPTIFVSPSGTGAVVVWENGNTLTYVETDSAANGDWSSSYRLQIGSSLSRAEAFSMLRDRARSLE
;
A
#
# COMPACT_ATOMS: atom_id res chain seq x y z
N MET A 1 -2.59 80.95 -67.14
CA MET A 1 -3.33 82.22 -67.25
C MET A 1 -4.67 81.89 -67.92
N LYS A 2 -5.80 81.97 -67.18
CA LYS A 2 -7.19 81.62 -67.60
C LYS A 2 -7.42 80.11 -67.82
N SER A 3 -8.52 79.45 -67.44
CA SER A 3 -9.82 79.86 -66.88
C SER A 3 -10.68 78.60 -66.60
N LEU A 4 -11.40 78.60 -65.48
CA LEU A 4 -12.75 78.04 -65.17
C LEU A 4 -13.17 76.64 -65.68
N LEU A 5 -13.55 75.68 -64.82
CA LEU A 5 -14.74 75.53 -63.92
C LEU A 5 -15.97 74.88 -64.59
N ASN A 6 -16.64 74.04 -63.78
CA ASN A 6 -17.95 73.34 -63.91
C ASN A 6 -17.87 71.88 -64.42
N THR A 7 -18.43 70.85 -63.75
CA THR A 7 -19.48 70.82 -62.69
C THR A 7 -19.52 69.43 -62.02
N LEU A 8 -19.72 69.42 -60.68
CA LEU A 8 -20.62 68.59 -59.83
C LEU A 8 -20.90 67.12 -60.24
N SER A 9 -21.00 66.12 -59.37
CA SER A 9 -20.99 65.99 -57.91
C SER A 9 -21.15 64.50 -57.61
N GLY A 10 -20.38 63.95 -56.68
CA GLY A 10 -20.51 62.57 -56.21
C GLY A 10 -19.66 62.34 -54.98
N ASP A 11 -20.25 62.60 -53.81
CA ASP A 11 -19.62 62.43 -52.51
C ASP A 11 -19.24 60.97 -52.24
N PHE A 12 -17.94 60.69 -52.11
CA PHE A 12 -17.43 59.48 -51.46
C PHE A 12 -16.55 59.89 -50.28
N ARG A 13 -17.00 59.52 -49.07
CA ARG A 13 -16.31 59.75 -47.81
C ARG A 13 -15.12 58.80 -47.66
N LEU A 14 -13.95 59.42 -47.45
CA LEU A 14 -12.84 59.06 -46.54
C LEU A 14 -12.70 57.59 -46.08
N GLY A 15 -11.61 56.98 -46.55
CA GLY A 15 -10.48 56.64 -45.67
C GLY A 15 -10.43 55.22 -45.10
N ARG A 16 -9.47 54.41 -45.59
CA ARG A 16 -8.30 53.98 -44.79
C ARG A 16 -7.38 53.05 -45.59
N THR A 17 -6.11 53.35 -45.44
CA THR A 17 -4.89 52.62 -45.78
C THR A 17 -4.88 51.16 -45.29
N ALA A 18 -4.42 50.29 -46.19
CA ALA A 18 -3.67 49.03 -46.06
C ALA A 18 -3.48 48.40 -44.67
N VAL A 19 -3.77 47.08 -44.58
CA VAL A 19 -2.83 46.02 -44.13
C VAL A 19 -3.30 44.69 -44.76
N LEU A 20 -2.47 44.10 -45.62
CA LEU A 20 -2.55 42.68 -45.99
C LEU A 20 -1.97 41.89 -44.81
N ALA A 21 -2.83 41.23 -44.04
CA ALA A 21 -2.43 40.30 -43.00
C ALA A 21 -2.54 38.87 -43.54
N THR A 22 -1.38 38.27 -43.76
CA THR A 22 -1.17 36.88 -44.15
C THR A 22 -1.81 35.96 -43.10
N LEU A 23 -2.72 35.10 -43.55
CA LEU A 23 -3.38 34.06 -42.78
C LEU A 23 -2.35 32.97 -42.44
N GLY A 24 -1.64 33.13 -41.33
CA GLY A 24 -0.72 32.13 -40.79
C GLY A 24 -1.50 30.99 -40.13
N LEU A 25 -1.19 29.76 -40.54
CA LEU A 25 -1.67 28.52 -39.94
C LEU A 25 -1.52 28.57 -38.41
N LEU A 26 -2.65 28.56 -37.71
CA LEU A 26 -2.74 28.11 -36.33
C LEU A 26 -2.55 26.59 -36.34
N LEU A 27 -1.29 26.13 -36.25
CA LEU A 27 -1.02 24.79 -35.74
C LEU A 27 -1.53 24.78 -34.30
N GLY A 28 -2.61 24.05 -34.07
CA GLY A 28 -3.12 23.82 -32.73
C GLY A 28 -2.02 23.16 -31.90
N ASN A 29 -1.59 23.84 -30.84
CA ASN A 29 -0.99 23.15 -29.71
C ASN A 29 -2.09 22.24 -29.17
N ALA A 30 -2.04 20.96 -29.53
CA ALA A 30 -2.68 19.96 -28.71
C ALA A 30 -1.97 20.07 -27.37
N ASP A 31 -2.67 20.59 -26.35
CA ASP A 31 -2.21 20.49 -24.97
C ASP A 31 -2.06 19.00 -24.69
N VAL A 32 -0.82 18.51 -24.75
CA VAL A 32 -0.47 17.19 -24.25
C VAL A 32 -0.62 17.32 -22.74
N HIS A 33 -1.82 17.01 -22.25
CA HIS A 33 -2.09 16.98 -20.82
C HIS A 33 -1.20 15.89 -20.21
N SER A 34 -0.20 16.32 -19.42
CA SER A 34 0.47 15.41 -18.50
C SER A 34 -0.59 14.82 -17.56
N LEU A 35 -0.55 13.51 -17.39
CA LEU A 35 -1.33 12.84 -16.34
C LEU A 35 -0.64 13.15 -15.02
N ASP A 36 -1.05 14.27 -14.43
CA ASP A 36 -0.58 14.74 -13.15
C ASP A 36 -1.17 13.85 -12.04
N GLY A 37 -0.30 13.20 -11.27
CA GLY A 37 -0.70 12.49 -10.06
C GLY A 37 -1.16 13.45 -8.95
N PRO A 38 -1.88 12.96 -7.93
CA PRO A 38 -2.30 13.77 -6.80
C PRO A 38 -1.09 14.33 -6.05
N ALA A 39 -1.16 15.62 -5.71
CA ALA A 39 -0.11 16.28 -4.95
C ALA A 39 -0.10 15.83 -3.48
N VAL A 40 1.10 15.75 -2.89
CA VAL A 40 1.31 15.40 -1.48
C VAL A 40 1.99 16.56 -0.77
N LEU A 41 1.46 16.94 0.40
CA LEU A 41 2.06 17.95 1.26
C LEU A 41 3.17 17.33 2.10
N GLY A 42 4.37 17.90 2.03
CA GLY A 42 5.48 17.54 2.89
C GLY A 42 5.79 18.57 3.97
N LYS A 43 6.99 18.45 4.54
CA LYS A 43 7.44 19.31 5.64
C LYS A 43 7.60 20.75 5.18
N GLY A 44 7.30 21.71 6.05
CA GLY A 44 7.56 23.13 5.80
C GLY A 44 6.65 23.78 4.75
N GLY A 45 5.57 23.11 4.34
CA GLY A 45 4.66 23.59 3.30
C GLY A 45 5.09 23.22 1.88
N ASP A 46 6.09 22.36 1.73
CA ASP A 46 6.51 21.83 0.43
C ASP A 46 5.38 20.99 -0.19
N VAL A 47 5.13 21.15 -1.48
CA VAL A 47 4.17 20.37 -2.24
C VAL A 47 4.90 19.56 -3.29
N TYR A 48 4.67 18.25 -3.26
CA TYR A 48 5.27 17.27 -4.16
C TYR A 48 4.24 16.78 -5.15
N GLN A 49 4.60 16.69 -6.43
CA GLN A 49 3.72 16.19 -7.47
C GLN A 49 4.54 15.40 -8.49
N VAL A 50 4.02 14.25 -8.92
CA VAL A 50 4.65 13.46 -9.98
C VAL A 50 3.80 13.54 -11.25
N ALA A 51 4.46 13.75 -12.37
CA ALA A 51 3.87 13.77 -13.69
C ALA A 51 4.57 12.76 -14.60
N VAL A 52 3.79 12.15 -15.50
CA VAL A 52 4.26 11.26 -16.57
C VAL A 52 4.24 12.03 -17.89
N GLY A 53 5.26 11.85 -18.72
CA GLY A 53 5.31 12.44 -20.06
C GLY A 53 6.68 12.30 -20.71
N THR A 54 6.82 12.82 -21.93
CA THR A 54 8.12 12.80 -22.60
C THR A 54 9.11 13.75 -21.92
N TYR A 55 10.40 13.39 -21.93
CA TYR A 55 11.44 14.19 -21.28
C TYR A 55 11.45 15.64 -21.77
N ASN A 56 11.33 15.89 -23.09
CA ASN A 56 11.29 17.26 -23.62
C ASN A 56 10.05 18.06 -23.20
N SER A 57 8.91 17.38 -22.97
CA SER A 57 7.71 18.04 -22.45
C SER A 57 7.86 18.42 -20.99
N LEU A 58 8.46 17.55 -20.18
CA LEU A 58 8.58 17.72 -18.73
C LEU A 58 9.79 18.57 -18.32
N PHE A 59 10.86 18.56 -19.12
CA PHE A 59 12.14 19.25 -18.91
C PHE A 59 12.57 20.03 -20.17
N PRO A 60 11.89 21.15 -20.51
CA PRO A 60 12.19 21.90 -21.72
C PRO A 60 13.63 22.42 -21.71
N GLY A 61 14.41 22.05 -22.74
CA GLY A 61 15.83 22.39 -22.87
C GLY A 61 16.80 21.50 -22.08
N GLY A 62 16.29 20.47 -21.38
CA GLY A 62 17.10 19.44 -20.76
C GLY A 62 17.80 18.55 -21.80
N SER A 63 18.85 17.85 -21.37
CA SER A 63 19.62 16.91 -22.22
C SER A 63 20.12 15.67 -21.49
N GLN A 64 19.59 15.39 -20.30
CA GLN A 64 20.04 14.24 -19.50
C GLN A 64 19.56 12.90 -20.09
N VAL A 65 18.40 12.90 -20.74
CA VAL A 65 17.75 11.73 -21.36
C VAL A 65 17.33 12.10 -22.79
N SER A 66 17.05 11.11 -23.64
CA SER A 66 16.47 11.33 -24.97
C SER A 66 15.18 12.15 -24.87
N ALA A 67 15.01 13.13 -25.77
CA ALA A 67 13.87 14.04 -25.79
C ALA A 67 12.50 13.32 -25.88
N GLU A 68 12.48 12.15 -26.53
CA GLU A 68 11.29 11.34 -26.78
C GLU A 68 11.06 10.27 -25.70
N ALA A 69 12.01 10.03 -24.80
CA ALA A 69 11.85 9.06 -23.72
C ALA A 69 10.70 9.48 -22.81
N GLU A 70 9.81 8.55 -22.48
CA GLU A 70 8.81 8.73 -21.42
C GLU A 70 9.55 8.70 -20.09
N VAL A 71 9.27 9.65 -19.20
CA VAL A 71 9.91 9.76 -17.89
C VAL A 71 8.89 10.19 -16.84
N LEU A 72 9.23 9.95 -15.58
CA LEU A 72 8.56 10.54 -14.44
C LEU A 72 9.32 11.78 -13.97
N ARG A 73 8.59 12.89 -13.81
CA ARG A 73 9.11 14.11 -13.18
C ARG A 73 8.49 14.28 -11.81
N LEU A 74 9.34 14.39 -10.79
CA LEU A 74 8.96 14.96 -9.50
C LEU A 74 9.10 16.48 -9.56
N GLU A 75 7.99 17.20 -9.47
CA GLU A 75 7.96 18.64 -9.20
C GLU A 75 7.88 18.87 -7.69
N VAL A 76 8.79 19.70 -7.16
CA VAL A 76 8.82 20.12 -5.77
C VAL A 76 8.60 21.62 -5.70
N ARG A 77 7.44 22.02 -5.18
CA ARG A 77 7.13 23.42 -4.89
C ARG A 77 7.41 23.68 -3.43
N ARG A 78 8.55 24.31 -3.15
CA ARG A 78 8.99 24.65 -1.80
C ARG A 78 8.04 25.64 -1.14
N GLY A 79 7.99 25.64 0.19
CA GLY A 79 7.26 26.66 0.96
C GLY A 79 7.68 28.11 0.65
N SER A 80 8.88 28.32 0.07
CA SER A 80 9.36 29.62 -0.42
C SER A 80 8.74 30.05 -1.76
N GLY A 81 7.98 29.18 -2.43
CA GLY A 81 7.49 29.35 -3.80
C GLY A 81 8.49 28.92 -4.87
N THR A 82 9.69 28.47 -4.51
CA THR A 82 10.66 27.93 -5.47
C THR A 82 10.16 26.60 -6.03
N VAL A 83 10.25 26.42 -7.35
CA VAL A 83 9.86 25.18 -8.04
C VAL A 83 11.11 24.48 -8.55
N GLU A 84 11.29 23.23 -8.15
CA GLU A 84 12.39 22.36 -8.56
C GLU A 84 11.83 21.14 -9.27
N ASN A 85 12.56 20.63 -10.26
CA ASN A 85 12.13 19.48 -11.05
C ASN A 85 13.24 18.43 -11.06
N TYR A 86 12.87 17.19 -10.77
CA TYR A 86 13.77 16.06 -10.70
C TYR A 86 13.24 14.93 -11.57
N VAL A 87 14.13 14.28 -12.31
CA VAL A 87 13.81 12.99 -12.96
C VAL A 87 13.77 11.93 -11.87
N VAL A 88 12.74 11.08 -11.85
CA VAL A 88 12.67 9.94 -10.94
C VAL A 88 13.62 8.84 -11.47
N PRO A 89 14.53 8.29 -10.64
CA PRO A 89 15.51 7.33 -11.13
C PRO A 89 14.87 6.04 -11.65
N GLY A 90 15.43 5.50 -12.72
CA GLY A 90 14.92 4.31 -13.39
C GLY A 90 13.71 4.58 -14.31
N SER A 91 13.20 5.81 -14.36
CA SER A 91 12.17 6.21 -15.33
C SER A 91 12.77 6.63 -16.67
N GLU A 92 14.09 6.69 -16.79
CA GLU A 92 14.81 7.12 -18.00
C GLU A 92 15.00 6.01 -19.06
N THR A 93 14.33 4.86 -18.89
CA THR A 93 14.42 3.72 -19.80
C THR A 93 13.44 3.85 -20.97
N ASP A 94 13.51 2.93 -21.94
CA ASP A 94 12.53 2.83 -23.03
C ASP A 94 11.20 2.20 -22.58
N ASP A 95 10.97 2.09 -21.27
CA ASP A 95 9.74 1.56 -20.70
C ASP A 95 8.69 2.69 -20.59
N SER A 96 7.41 2.33 -20.68
CA SER A 96 6.30 3.25 -20.42
C SER A 96 5.97 3.23 -18.93
N ASP A 97 6.18 4.34 -18.26
CA ASP A 97 5.89 4.52 -16.84
C ASP A 97 4.47 5.02 -16.62
N ARG A 98 3.75 4.39 -15.68
CA ARG A 98 2.32 4.62 -15.48
C ARG A 98 1.95 4.62 -14.01
N THR A 99 0.81 5.27 -13.74
CA THR A 99 0.13 5.24 -12.45
C THR A 99 1.02 5.55 -11.23
N PRO A 100 1.84 6.63 -11.26
CA PRO A 100 2.68 6.96 -10.11
C PRO A 100 1.81 7.32 -8.89
N SER A 101 2.27 6.89 -7.72
CA SER A 101 1.70 7.22 -6.43
C SER A 101 2.79 7.77 -5.50
N LEU A 102 2.43 8.78 -4.72
CA LEU A 102 3.30 9.49 -3.80
C LEU A 102 2.88 9.22 -2.37
N PHE A 103 3.86 9.04 -1.49
CA PHE A 103 3.65 9.04 -0.04
C PHE A 103 4.75 9.86 0.64
N PHE A 104 4.38 10.85 1.45
CA PHE A 104 5.34 11.59 2.26
C PHE A 104 5.32 11.07 3.70
N ASP A 105 6.46 10.53 4.14
CA ASP A 105 6.66 10.13 5.51
C ASP A 105 7.18 11.31 6.33
N ALA A 106 6.28 11.92 7.09
CA ALA A 106 6.60 13.06 7.94
C ALA A 106 7.60 12.74 9.06
N SER A 107 7.74 11.47 9.45
CA SER A 107 8.63 11.06 10.55
C SER A 107 10.10 11.08 10.12
N THR A 108 10.39 10.62 8.91
CA THR A 108 11.75 10.63 8.34
C THR A 108 12.01 11.83 7.42
N GLY A 109 10.95 12.53 7.00
CA GLY A 109 11.03 13.63 6.03
C GLY A 109 11.26 13.14 4.59
N ARG A 110 11.06 11.84 4.33
CA ARG A 110 11.26 11.24 3.01
C ARG A 110 9.97 11.19 2.21
N LEU A 111 10.08 11.47 0.92
CA LEU A 111 9.05 11.17 -0.06
C LEU A 111 9.34 9.81 -0.68
N TYR A 112 8.32 9.00 -0.86
CA TYR A 112 8.39 7.75 -1.62
C TYR A 112 7.54 7.87 -2.87
N VAL A 113 8.09 7.38 -3.98
CA VAL A 113 7.41 7.28 -5.27
C VAL A 113 7.33 5.81 -5.64
N VAL A 114 6.12 5.32 -5.88
CA VAL A 114 5.86 3.99 -6.43
C VAL A 114 5.14 4.11 -7.76
N TRP A 115 5.55 3.33 -8.76
CA TRP A 115 4.96 3.38 -10.09
C TRP A 115 5.03 2.01 -10.78
N SER A 116 4.27 1.85 -11.86
CA SER A 116 4.42 0.71 -12.75
C SER A 116 5.19 1.10 -14.00
N SER A 117 6.07 0.23 -14.47
CA SER A 117 6.78 0.40 -15.75
C SER A 117 6.46 -0.79 -16.64
N SER A 118 6.15 -0.55 -17.91
CA SER A 118 5.85 -1.60 -18.88
C SER A 118 6.69 -1.43 -20.14
N ASN A 119 7.34 -2.50 -20.57
CA ASN A 119 8.14 -2.47 -21.80
C ASN A 119 7.33 -2.87 -23.04
N ALA A 120 7.94 -2.73 -24.23
CA ALA A 120 7.30 -3.10 -25.49
C ALA A 120 6.92 -4.60 -25.61
N SER A 121 7.48 -5.46 -24.75
CA SER A 121 7.14 -6.90 -24.65
C SER A 121 6.10 -7.18 -23.57
N THR A 122 5.34 -6.15 -23.15
CA THR A 122 4.30 -6.21 -22.10
C THR A 122 4.81 -6.72 -20.75
N LEU A 123 6.12 -6.63 -20.50
CA LEU A 123 6.68 -6.99 -19.20
C LEU A 123 6.48 -5.82 -18.26
N THR A 124 5.70 -6.01 -17.20
CA THR A 124 5.33 -4.94 -16.26
C THR A 124 5.92 -5.17 -14.88
N ARG A 125 6.53 -4.12 -14.31
CA ARG A 125 7.19 -4.10 -13.00
C ARG A 125 6.56 -3.04 -12.10
N ILE A 126 6.58 -3.27 -10.79
CA ILE A 126 6.35 -2.20 -9.80
C ILE A 126 7.70 -1.73 -9.28
N ASN A 127 7.95 -0.44 -9.41
CA ASN A 127 9.20 0.22 -9.01
C ASN A 127 8.94 1.17 -7.84
N LEU A 128 9.97 1.34 -7.01
CA LEU A 128 9.92 2.17 -5.81
C LEU A 128 11.24 2.92 -5.66
N ALA A 129 11.16 4.22 -5.39
CA ALA A 129 12.30 5.06 -5.02
C ALA A 129 11.93 6.02 -3.88
N SER A 130 12.93 6.46 -3.12
CA SER A 130 12.76 7.47 -2.06
C SER A 130 13.58 8.73 -2.36
N PHE A 131 13.06 9.88 -1.97
CA PHE A 131 13.67 11.19 -2.12
C PHE A 131 13.77 11.86 -0.75
N ASP A 132 14.95 12.31 -0.37
CA ASP A 132 15.20 12.92 0.95
C ASP A 132 15.04 14.45 0.98
N GLY A 133 14.63 15.03 -0.14
CA GLY A 133 14.54 16.48 -0.35
C GLY A 133 15.64 17.01 -1.26
N SER A 134 16.72 16.28 -1.47
CA SER A 134 17.83 16.66 -2.35
C SER A 134 18.22 15.54 -3.32
N ASP A 135 18.31 14.31 -2.81
CA ASP A 135 18.86 13.17 -3.51
C ASP A 135 17.88 11.99 -3.51
N TRP A 136 18.04 11.15 -4.54
CA TRP A 136 17.28 9.93 -4.68
C TRP A 136 18.02 8.72 -4.12
N SER A 137 17.28 7.77 -3.56
CA SER A 137 17.77 6.41 -3.35
C SER A 137 17.85 5.65 -4.68
N ALA A 138 18.56 4.52 -4.67
CA ALA A 138 18.46 3.55 -5.76
C ALA A 138 17.01 3.07 -5.91
N THR A 139 16.61 2.82 -7.15
CA THR A 139 15.30 2.24 -7.50
C THR A 139 15.26 0.76 -7.13
N ILE A 140 14.13 0.34 -6.56
CA ILE A 140 13.86 -1.01 -6.11
C ILE A 140 12.72 -1.58 -6.96
N GLU A 141 12.93 -2.75 -7.58
CA GLU A 141 11.85 -3.55 -8.14
C GLU A 141 11.13 -4.31 -7.01
N VAL A 142 9.81 -4.15 -6.91
CA VAL A 142 8.98 -4.68 -5.82
C VAL A 142 8.24 -5.95 -6.23
N SER A 143 7.78 -6.04 -7.49
CA SER A 143 6.77 -7.01 -7.90
C SER A 143 7.27 -8.44 -8.13
N GLY A 144 8.58 -8.65 -8.24
CA GLY A 144 9.25 -9.97 -8.32
C GLY A 144 8.98 -10.80 -9.59
N ASN A 145 7.77 -10.74 -10.15
CA ASN A 145 7.42 -11.27 -11.47
C ASN A 145 7.19 -10.11 -12.44
N ILE A 146 7.44 -10.35 -13.73
CA ILE A 146 7.31 -9.35 -14.79
C ILE A 146 6.30 -9.73 -15.88
N TYR A 147 5.67 -10.90 -15.80
CA TYR A 147 4.89 -11.49 -16.90
C TYR A 147 3.39 -11.20 -16.84
N SER A 148 2.95 -10.43 -15.85
CA SER A 148 1.57 -9.99 -15.67
C SER A 148 1.49 -8.48 -15.70
N GLU A 149 0.39 -7.95 -16.25
CA GLU A 149 0.08 -6.53 -16.19
C GLU A 149 -0.13 -6.11 -14.74
N LYS A 150 0.42 -4.95 -14.36
CA LYS A 150 0.36 -4.41 -12.99
C LYS A 150 -0.08 -2.96 -13.06
N SER A 151 -1.03 -2.59 -12.21
CA SER A 151 -1.66 -1.28 -12.24
C SER A 151 -1.94 -0.75 -10.82
N ALA A 152 -2.19 0.55 -10.76
CA ALA A 152 -2.61 1.27 -9.56
C ALA A 152 -1.78 0.94 -8.29
N PRO A 153 -0.43 1.03 -8.33
CA PRO A 153 0.34 0.85 -7.12
C PRO A 153 -0.02 1.95 -6.09
N ARG A 154 -0.11 1.53 -4.84
CA ARG A 154 -0.32 2.39 -3.68
C ARG A 154 0.68 2.02 -2.58
N LEU A 155 0.97 2.99 -1.73
CA LEU A 155 1.95 2.86 -0.67
C LEU A 155 1.45 3.52 0.61
N ALA A 156 1.66 2.83 1.74
CA ALA A 156 1.62 3.42 3.07
C ALA A 156 2.87 3.02 3.84
N VAL A 157 3.20 3.75 4.90
CA VAL A 157 4.42 3.53 5.68
C VAL A 157 4.08 3.37 7.15
N THR A 158 4.70 2.38 7.79
CA THR A 158 4.68 2.23 9.25
C THR A 158 6.09 2.26 9.81
N HIS A 159 6.20 2.64 11.09
CA HIS A 159 7.47 2.68 11.80
C HIS A 159 7.34 2.02 13.16
N ASP A 160 8.40 1.37 13.59
CA ASP A 160 8.59 0.97 14.97
C ASP A 160 10.07 0.99 15.36
N ARG A 161 10.30 0.79 16.66
CA ARG A 161 11.64 0.72 17.24
C ARG A 161 11.79 -0.57 18.01
N PHE A 162 12.94 -1.20 17.85
CA PHE A 162 13.23 -2.50 18.45
C PHE A 162 14.72 -2.61 18.78
N GLU A 163 15.07 -3.62 19.57
CA GLU A 163 16.46 -3.94 19.87
C GLU A 163 16.82 -5.27 19.22
N LEU A 164 17.79 -5.26 18.31
CA LEU A 164 18.33 -6.47 17.70
C LEU A 164 19.08 -7.31 18.73
N ALA A 165 18.71 -8.60 18.86
CA ALA A 165 19.51 -9.52 19.67
C ALA A 165 20.95 -9.61 19.13
N GLY A 166 21.94 -9.58 20.02
CA GLY A 166 23.36 -9.76 19.65
C GLY A 166 24.16 -8.47 19.47
N ARG A 167 23.54 -7.32 19.21
CA ARG A 167 24.26 -6.03 19.18
C ARG A 167 24.69 -5.60 20.58
N SER A 168 26.00 -5.46 20.80
CA SER A 168 26.56 -4.97 22.06
C SER A 168 26.15 -3.52 22.30
N GLY A 169 25.36 -3.26 23.35
CA GLY A 169 25.07 -1.89 23.80
C GLY A 169 23.59 -1.52 23.91
N GLY A 170 22.66 -2.40 23.50
CA GLY A 170 21.22 -2.11 23.60
C GLY A 170 20.80 -0.92 22.73
N GLU A 171 21.49 -0.72 21.59
CA GLU A 171 21.12 0.34 20.66
C GLU A 171 19.80 -0.03 19.97
N SER A 172 18.84 0.89 20.04
CA SER A 172 17.54 0.72 19.40
C SER A 172 17.67 1.03 17.90
N SER A 173 17.24 0.09 17.07
CA SER A 173 17.10 0.28 15.63
C SER A 173 15.68 0.73 15.28
N THR A 174 15.57 1.54 14.23
CA THR A 174 14.29 1.97 13.66
C THR A 174 13.96 1.10 12.45
N ARG A 175 12.83 0.40 12.50
CA ARG A 175 12.30 -0.30 11.34
C ARG A 175 11.22 0.56 10.69
N THR A 176 11.32 0.68 9.37
CA THR A 176 10.33 1.30 8.51
C THR A 176 9.82 0.23 7.56
N VAL A 177 8.50 0.04 7.49
CA VAL A 177 7.87 -0.90 6.57
C VAL A 177 7.07 -0.12 5.56
N LEU A 178 7.47 -0.24 4.29
CA LEU A 178 6.75 0.31 3.15
C LEU A 178 5.77 -0.77 2.67
N HIS A 179 4.48 -0.51 2.86
CA HIS A 179 3.39 -1.41 2.49
C HIS A 179 2.94 -1.09 1.07
N VAL A 180 3.46 -1.83 0.09
CA VAL A 180 3.12 -1.62 -1.32
C VAL A 180 2.01 -2.58 -1.73
N VAL A 181 0.92 -2.05 -2.28
CA VAL A 181 -0.18 -2.83 -2.87
C VAL A 181 -0.38 -2.42 -4.32
N TRP A 182 -0.77 -3.37 -5.16
CA TRP A 182 -1.11 -3.11 -6.57
C TRP A 182 -2.12 -4.13 -7.06
N SER A 183 -2.71 -3.82 -8.21
CA SER A 183 -3.57 -4.74 -8.94
C SER A 183 -2.77 -5.46 -10.03
N GLU A 184 -2.96 -6.76 -10.17
CA GLU A 184 -2.28 -7.60 -11.13
C GLU A 184 -3.25 -8.49 -11.91
N GLY A 185 -3.18 -8.41 -13.24
CA GLY A 185 -3.92 -9.27 -14.14
C GLY A 185 -3.35 -10.69 -14.14
N THR A 186 -4.17 -11.67 -13.73
CA THR A 186 -3.81 -13.09 -13.71
C THR A 186 -4.73 -13.92 -14.60
N ALA A 187 -4.38 -15.20 -14.80
CA ALA A 187 -5.24 -16.14 -15.51
C ALA A 187 -6.62 -16.32 -14.84
N ASP A 188 -6.69 -16.09 -13.52
CA ASP A 188 -7.91 -16.19 -12.73
C ASP A 188 -8.63 -14.83 -12.57
N GLY A 189 -8.28 -13.84 -13.38
CA GLY A 189 -8.78 -12.46 -13.31
C GLY A 189 -7.86 -11.52 -12.53
N GLU A 190 -8.39 -10.34 -12.20
CA GLU A 190 -7.66 -9.31 -11.47
C GLU A 190 -7.43 -9.71 -10.01
N ARG A 191 -6.19 -9.56 -9.51
CA ARG A 191 -5.78 -9.93 -8.15
C ARG A 191 -5.05 -8.78 -7.49
N VAL A 192 -5.25 -8.64 -6.19
CA VAL A 192 -4.53 -7.65 -5.40
C VAL A 192 -3.31 -8.28 -4.77
N MET A 193 -2.17 -7.68 -5.05
CA MET A 193 -0.87 -8.12 -4.57
C MET A 193 -0.37 -7.16 -3.49
N TYR A 194 0.42 -7.69 -2.57
CA TYR A 194 1.05 -6.97 -1.48
C TYR A 194 2.50 -7.38 -1.34
N ALA A 195 3.38 -6.39 -1.17
CA ALA A 195 4.78 -6.62 -0.83
C ALA A 195 5.22 -5.64 0.27
N PRO A 196 5.72 -6.15 1.40
CA PRO A 196 6.43 -5.32 2.36
C PRO A 196 7.86 -5.05 1.90
N VAL A 197 8.28 -3.78 1.93
CA VAL A 197 9.70 -3.41 1.82
C VAL A 197 10.17 -2.91 3.17
N VAL A 198 10.99 -3.73 3.84
CA VAL A 198 11.47 -3.45 5.20
C VAL A 198 12.82 -2.74 5.13
N LEU A 199 12.90 -1.56 5.73
CA LEU A 199 14.13 -0.82 5.96
C LEU A 199 14.47 -0.84 7.46
N VAL A 200 15.71 -1.15 7.81
CA VAL A 200 16.24 -1.03 9.18
C VAL A 200 17.31 0.05 9.16
N ASP A 201 17.12 1.10 9.95
CA ASP A 201 17.99 2.28 10.00
C ASP A 201 18.22 2.91 8.61
N GLY A 202 17.18 2.89 7.76
CA GLY A 202 17.20 3.40 6.39
C GLY A 202 17.84 2.47 5.36
N GLN A 203 18.37 1.31 5.77
CA GLN A 203 18.95 0.31 4.88
C GLN A 203 17.98 -0.83 4.62
N LEU A 204 18.00 -1.35 3.40
CA LEU A 204 17.11 -2.44 3.03
C LEU A 204 17.46 -3.73 3.80
N ALA A 205 16.48 -4.29 4.52
CA ALA A 205 16.69 -5.45 5.38
C ALA A 205 16.95 -6.76 4.60
N SER A 206 16.42 -6.88 3.39
CA SER A 206 16.52 -8.08 2.55
C SER A 206 16.56 -7.70 1.07
N THR A 207 17.32 -8.41 0.24
CA THR A 207 17.31 -8.22 -1.22
C THR A 207 16.19 -8.97 -1.92
N TRP A 208 15.71 -10.07 -1.34
CA TRP A 208 14.59 -10.84 -1.86
C TRP A 208 13.26 -10.27 -1.34
N ARG A 209 12.22 -10.31 -2.19
CA ARG A 209 10.89 -9.76 -1.91
C ARG A 209 9.86 -10.88 -1.87
N ARG A 210 9.06 -10.93 -0.79
CA ARG A 210 7.85 -11.75 -0.78
C ARG A 210 6.69 -10.93 -1.31
N VAL A 211 6.08 -11.45 -2.36
CA VAL A 211 4.82 -10.95 -2.87
C VAL A 211 3.72 -11.89 -2.38
N HIS A 212 2.69 -11.30 -1.80
CA HIS A 212 1.53 -11.96 -1.25
C HIS A 212 0.32 -11.60 -2.09
N ARG A 213 -0.43 -12.60 -2.55
CA ARG A 213 -1.74 -12.39 -3.17
C ARG A 213 -2.78 -12.25 -2.06
N LEU A 214 -3.35 -11.06 -1.89
CA LEU A 214 -4.23 -10.76 -0.77
C LEU A 214 -5.56 -11.54 -0.83
N ASN A 215 -6.03 -11.85 -2.03
CA ASN A 215 -7.22 -12.66 -2.26
C ASN A 215 -7.11 -14.09 -1.66
N ASP A 216 -5.91 -14.58 -1.31
CA ASP A 216 -5.74 -15.91 -0.71
C ASP A 216 -6.09 -15.96 0.80
N TYR A 217 -6.27 -14.79 1.41
CA TYR A 217 -6.49 -14.63 2.86
C TYR A 217 -7.92 -14.23 3.23
N VAL A 218 -8.84 -14.19 2.25
CA VAL A 218 -10.25 -13.82 2.46
C VAL A 218 -11.15 -15.06 2.40
N SER A 219 -12.45 -14.88 2.63
CA SER A 219 -13.40 -16.00 2.66
C SER A 219 -13.33 -16.83 1.37
N ARG A 220 -13.16 -18.15 1.53
CA ARG A 220 -12.96 -19.09 0.41
C ARG A 220 -14.24 -19.67 -0.17
N ALA A 221 -15.40 -19.28 0.36
CA ALA A 221 -16.66 -19.61 -0.29
C ALA A 221 -16.65 -18.96 -1.68
N PRO A 222 -16.96 -19.68 -2.77
CA PRO A 222 -17.20 -19.04 -4.06
C PRO A 222 -18.47 -18.19 -3.97
N ASP A 223 -18.38 -16.93 -4.38
CA ASP A 223 -19.52 -16.01 -4.48
C ASP A 223 -20.46 -15.94 -3.25
N PRO A 224 -19.96 -15.80 -2.01
CA PRO A 224 -20.81 -15.66 -0.82
C PRO A 224 -21.68 -14.41 -0.88
N PHE A 225 -21.31 -13.42 -1.70
CA PHE A 225 -22.00 -12.15 -1.82
C PHE A 225 -22.86 -12.01 -3.09
N GLY A 226 -22.73 -12.90 -4.08
CA GLY A 226 -23.60 -12.94 -5.26
C GLY A 226 -23.41 -11.80 -6.26
N ALA A 227 -22.36 -10.97 -6.10
CA ALA A 227 -22.27 -9.67 -6.75
C ALA A 227 -21.22 -9.64 -7.87
N ASN A 228 -21.63 -9.14 -9.03
CA ASN A 228 -20.71 -8.84 -10.12
C ASN A 228 -19.95 -7.54 -9.81
N VAL A 229 -18.65 -7.64 -9.58
CA VAL A 229 -17.78 -6.50 -9.29
C VAL A 229 -17.35 -5.85 -10.61
N ALA A 230 -17.43 -4.53 -10.70
CA ALA A 230 -16.93 -3.80 -11.87
C ALA A 230 -15.41 -3.92 -12.01
N ASP A 231 -14.91 -4.09 -13.24
CA ASP A 231 -13.48 -4.27 -13.53
C ASP A 231 -12.64 -3.10 -13.01
N GLU A 232 -13.16 -1.87 -13.11
CA GLU A 232 -12.47 -0.67 -12.62
C GLU A 232 -12.33 -0.69 -11.09
N LEU A 233 -13.26 -1.32 -10.36
CA LEU A 233 -13.17 -1.45 -8.90
C LEU A 233 -12.19 -2.56 -8.49
N LEU A 234 -12.10 -3.64 -9.28
CA LEU A 234 -11.09 -4.68 -9.09
C LEU A 234 -9.66 -4.12 -9.24
N ALA A 235 -9.47 -3.19 -10.18
CA ALA A 235 -8.20 -2.57 -10.49
C ALA A 235 -7.82 -1.37 -9.56
N ALA A 236 -8.60 -1.11 -8.50
CA ALA A 236 -8.45 0.09 -7.67
C ALA A 236 -8.17 -0.20 -6.18
N PRO A 237 -7.15 -1.02 -5.83
CA PRO A 237 -6.80 -1.22 -4.43
C PRO A 237 -6.35 0.08 -3.76
N THR A 238 -6.51 0.15 -2.44
CA THR A 238 -6.04 1.26 -1.60
C THR A 238 -5.28 0.74 -0.40
N VAL A 239 -4.39 1.56 0.15
CA VAL A 239 -3.76 1.34 1.45
C VAL A 239 -3.65 2.66 2.18
N ASP A 240 -4.14 2.71 3.41
CA ASP A 240 -4.14 3.88 4.28
C ASP A 240 -3.61 3.50 5.67
N ALA A 241 -3.25 4.51 6.48
CA ALA A 241 -2.85 4.30 7.86
C ALA A 241 -3.99 3.68 8.69
N GLY A 242 -3.66 2.70 9.54
CA GLY A 242 -4.59 2.08 10.47
C GLY A 242 -4.75 2.88 11.75
N ALA A 243 -5.59 2.38 12.66
CA ALA A 243 -5.82 2.99 13.98
C ALA A 243 -4.53 3.01 14.83
N GLU A 244 -3.69 1.99 14.67
CA GLU A 244 -2.39 1.89 15.33
C GLU A 244 -1.27 2.43 14.45
N THR A 245 -0.29 3.08 15.06
CA THR A 245 0.87 3.69 14.34
C THR A 245 1.73 2.69 13.56
N ASN A 246 1.68 1.40 13.94
CA ASN A 246 2.38 0.31 13.28
C ASN A 246 1.45 -0.53 12.38
N ALA A 247 0.27 -0.01 12.03
CA ALA A 247 -0.71 -0.70 11.21
C ALA A 247 -1.14 0.12 9.99
N VAL A 248 -1.56 -0.59 8.95
CA VAL A 248 -2.22 -0.07 7.75
C VAL A 248 -3.51 -0.84 7.50
N VAL A 249 -4.45 -0.21 6.81
CA VAL A 249 -5.65 -0.86 6.30
C VAL A 249 -5.60 -0.86 4.79
N ILE A 250 -5.77 -2.04 4.20
CA ILE A 250 -5.88 -2.23 2.76
C ILE A 250 -7.35 -2.44 2.42
N GLY A 251 -7.85 -1.69 1.43
CA GLY A 251 -9.18 -1.88 0.86
C GLY A 251 -9.07 -2.33 -0.59
N PHE A 252 -9.82 -3.36 -0.98
CA PHE A 252 -9.89 -3.80 -2.37
C PHE A 252 -11.17 -4.57 -2.65
N ALA A 253 -11.55 -4.69 -3.92
CA ALA A 253 -12.63 -5.57 -4.32
C ALA A 253 -12.10 -6.90 -4.83
N ASP A 254 -12.83 -7.98 -4.57
CA ASP A 254 -12.48 -9.34 -4.99
C ASP A 254 -13.59 -9.93 -5.87
N GLY A 255 -13.26 -10.14 -7.14
CA GLY A 255 -14.20 -10.65 -8.13
C GLY A 255 -14.59 -12.12 -7.91
N THR A 256 -13.83 -12.87 -7.09
CA THR A 256 -14.17 -14.27 -6.77
C THR A 256 -15.24 -14.38 -5.70
N THR A 257 -15.20 -13.50 -4.70
CA THR A 257 -16.19 -13.48 -3.62
C THR A 257 -17.36 -12.53 -3.88
N GLY A 258 -17.18 -11.55 -4.78
CA GLY A 258 -18.14 -10.46 -4.96
C GLY A 258 -18.04 -9.38 -3.88
N ALA A 259 -16.94 -9.37 -3.10
CA ALA A 259 -16.81 -8.54 -1.91
C ALA A 259 -15.95 -7.30 -2.12
N LEU A 260 -16.22 -6.23 -1.37
CA LEU A 260 -15.20 -5.28 -0.92
C LEU A 260 -14.61 -5.80 0.40
N VAL A 261 -13.31 -5.99 0.41
CA VAL A 261 -12.52 -6.52 1.52
C VAL A 261 -11.73 -5.39 2.16
N GLN A 262 -11.70 -5.38 3.49
CA GLN A 262 -10.80 -4.55 4.30
C GLN A 262 -9.91 -5.43 5.16
N LEU A 263 -8.60 -5.34 4.95
CA LEU A 263 -7.58 -6.07 5.71
C LEU A 263 -6.76 -5.09 6.54
N GLU A 264 -6.51 -5.42 7.80
CA GLU A 264 -5.51 -4.73 8.62
C GLU A 264 -4.20 -5.50 8.53
N LEU A 265 -3.11 -4.78 8.26
CA LEU A 265 -1.76 -5.28 8.38
C LEU A 265 -1.04 -4.51 9.48
N SER A 266 -0.53 -5.21 10.47
CA SER A 266 0.29 -4.60 11.52
C SER A 266 1.65 -5.25 11.62
N THR A 267 2.65 -4.46 12.01
CA THR A 267 4.02 -4.93 12.17
C THR A 267 4.25 -5.28 13.64
N PRO A 268 4.18 -6.56 14.05
CA PRO A 268 4.44 -6.97 15.43
C PRO A 268 5.88 -6.65 15.85
N ALA A 269 6.08 -6.44 17.15
CA ALA A 269 7.39 -6.19 17.73
C ALA A 269 8.38 -7.31 17.36
N THR A 270 9.62 -6.94 17.00
CA THR A 270 10.65 -7.90 16.56
C THR A 270 10.94 -8.96 17.63
N GLU A 271 10.85 -8.60 18.91
CA GLU A 271 11.06 -9.52 20.03
C GLU A 271 10.05 -10.69 20.04
N LEU A 272 8.84 -10.49 19.50
CA LEU A 272 7.88 -11.59 19.32
C LEU A 272 8.30 -12.55 18.22
N SER A 273 8.91 -12.03 17.14
CA SER A 273 9.40 -12.84 16.03
C SER A 273 10.61 -13.67 16.47
N GLU A 274 11.57 -13.06 17.17
CA GLU A 274 12.72 -13.75 17.76
C GLU A 274 12.30 -14.82 18.77
N LEU A 275 11.31 -14.52 19.63
CA LEU A 275 10.78 -15.50 20.57
C LEU A 275 10.09 -16.67 19.86
N ALA A 276 9.33 -16.38 18.80
CA ALA A 276 8.64 -17.40 18.02
C ALA A 276 9.62 -18.33 17.30
N ASP A 277 10.67 -17.77 16.71
CA ASP A 277 11.71 -18.55 16.03
C ASP A 277 12.51 -19.38 17.04
N SER A 278 12.88 -18.79 18.18
CA SER A 278 13.54 -19.52 19.27
C SER A 278 12.70 -20.67 19.81
N LEU A 279 11.37 -20.50 19.92
CA LEU A 279 10.49 -21.58 20.34
C LEU A 279 10.33 -22.64 19.25
N ALA A 280 10.25 -22.25 17.98
CA ALA A 280 10.18 -23.20 16.87
C ALA A 280 11.40 -24.13 16.88
N ASP A 281 12.62 -23.58 17.01
CA ASP A 281 13.85 -24.37 17.15
C ASP A 281 13.80 -25.32 18.36
N HIS A 282 13.25 -24.85 19.48
CA HIS A 282 13.09 -25.67 20.68
C HIS A 282 12.13 -26.85 20.45
N ILE A 283 10.98 -26.62 19.83
CA ILE A 283 9.98 -27.66 19.51
C ILE A 283 10.56 -28.66 18.51
N ASP A 284 11.25 -28.19 17.48
CA ASP A 284 11.86 -29.06 16.47
C ASP A 284 12.93 -29.96 17.10
N SER A 285 13.73 -29.42 18.02
CA SER A 285 14.74 -30.19 18.77
C SER A 285 14.15 -31.27 19.70
N SER A 286 12.87 -31.14 20.09
CA SER A 286 12.24 -32.07 21.02
C SER A 286 11.73 -33.35 20.37
N ASN A 287 11.77 -33.47 19.03
CA ASN A 287 11.20 -34.58 18.26
C ASN A 287 9.75 -34.89 18.66
N LEU A 288 8.93 -33.86 18.92
CA LEU A 288 7.60 -33.99 19.51
C LEU A 288 6.71 -35.01 18.77
N CYS A 289 6.57 -34.94 17.45
CA CYS A 289 5.68 -35.85 16.72
C CYS A 289 6.09 -37.33 16.85
N ALA A 290 7.39 -37.64 16.89
CA ALA A 290 7.86 -39.00 17.13
C ALA A 290 7.60 -39.43 18.58
N ARG A 291 7.72 -38.52 19.55
CA ARG A 291 7.40 -38.78 20.95
C ARG A 291 5.90 -39.00 21.17
N ILE A 292 5.03 -38.26 20.48
CA ILE A 292 3.57 -38.47 20.51
C ILE A 292 3.22 -39.91 20.09
N GLN A 293 3.86 -40.43 19.03
CA GLN A 293 3.62 -41.80 18.56
C GLN A 293 4.03 -42.87 19.59
N ASN A 294 5.07 -42.61 20.39
CA ASN A 294 5.62 -43.59 21.33
C ASN A 294 5.09 -43.45 22.77
N GLU A 295 4.87 -42.23 23.24
CA GLU A 295 4.53 -41.88 24.63
C GLU A 295 3.08 -41.38 24.78
N GLY A 296 2.38 -41.09 23.67
CA GLY A 296 1.03 -40.53 23.66
C GLY A 296 0.93 -39.14 24.30
N SER A 297 -0.16 -38.89 25.02
CA SER A 297 -0.47 -37.59 25.64
C SER A 297 0.53 -37.13 26.71
N GLY A 298 1.35 -38.04 27.24
CA GLY A 298 2.45 -37.71 28.15
C GLY A 298 3.52 -36.85 27.47
N ALA A 299 3.88 -37.15 26.22
CA ALA A 299 4.82 -36.35 25.44
C ALA A 299 4.29 -34.93 25.22
N ILE A 300 3.02 -34.82 24.80
CA ILE A 300 2.35 -33.53 24.54
C ILE A 300 2.41 -32.64 25.78
N THR A 301 1.98 -33.17 26.92
CA THR A 301 1.97 -32.40 28.18
C THR A 301 3.37 -31.94 28.58
N SER A 302 4.37 -32.82 28.43
CA SER A 302 5.76 -32.49 28.78
C SER A 302 6.35 -31.40 27.88
N VAL A 303 6.13 -31.47 26.56
CA VAL A 303 6.66 -30.49 25.60
C VAL A 303 5.90 -29.17 25.67
N ALA A 304 4.58 -29.21 25.86
CA ALA A 304 3.78 -28.00 26.05
C ALA A 304 4.19 -27.23 27.33
N GLU A 305 4.54 -27.94 28.40
CA GLU A 305 5.09 -27.31 29.61
C GLU A 305 6.51 -26.77 29.39
N ALA A 306 7.36 -27.49 28.65
CA ALA A 306 8.69 -27.00 28.28
C ALA A 306 8.61 -25.74 27.41
N ALA A 307 7.69 -25.70 26.43
CA ALA A 307 7.42 -24.55 25.58
C ALA A 307 6.95 -23.33 26.42
N ARG A 308 6.04 -23.55 27.38
CA ARG A 308 5.61 -22.50 28.32
C ARG A 308 6.80 -21.91 29.08
N ILE A 309 7.66 -22.76 29.63
CA ILE A 309 8.86 -22.35 30.37
C ILE A 309 9.83 -21.60 29.44
N HIS A 310 10.07 -22.11 28.24
CA HIS A 310 10.93 -21.49 27.22
C HIS A 310 10.46 -20.07 26.91
N ILE A 311 9.16 -19.88 26.67
CA ILE A 311 8.58 -18.56 26.44
C ILE A 311 8.90 -17.60 27.60
N VAL A 312 8.66 -18.02 28.84
CA VAL A 312 8.91 -17.18 30.03
C VAL A 312 10.40 -16.86 30.19
N VAL A 313 11.29 -17.81 29.89
CA VAL A 313 12.74 -17.66 30.08
C VAL A 313 13.38 -16.80 29.00
N PHE A 314 13.01 -16.98 27.73
CA PHE A 314 13.61 -16.28 26.59
C PHE A 314 12.85 -15.00 26.20
N GLY A 315 11.57 -14.87 26.56
CA GLY A 315 10.76 -13.69 26.29
C GLY A 315 10.92 -12.52 27.27
N ARG A 316 12.06 -12.42 27.98
CA ARG A 316 12.27 -11.42 29.05
C ARG A 316 12.19 -9.95 28.59
N ARG A 317 12.38 -9.69 27.30
CA ARG A 317 12.22 -8.36 26.68
C ARG A 317 10.76 -7.98 26.48
N ILE A 318 9.84 -8.94 26.53
CA ILE A 318 8.40 -8.70 26.46
C ILE A 318 7.88 -8.39 27.87
N LYS A 319 6.95 -7.43 27.97
CA LYS A 319 6.33 -7.05 29.25
C LYS A 319 5.74 -8.29 29.93
N SER A 320 6.07 -8.50 31.20
CA SER A 320 5.66 -9.69 31.97
C SER A 320 4.15 -9.95 31.97
N ARG A 321 3.33 -8.89 31.95
CA ARG A 321 1.86 -8.97 31.86
C ARG A 321 1.35 -9.65 30.57
N VAL A 322 2.14 -9.60 29.50
CA VAL A 322 1.85 -10.25 28.20
C VAL A 322 2.42 -11.66 28.19
N LEU A 323 3.62 -11.83 28.75
CA LEU A 323 4.40 -13.06 28.63
C LEU A 323 3.74 -14.28 29.28
N SER A 324 3.20 -14.13 30.50
CA SER A 324 2.58 -15.27 31.21
C SER A 324 1.29 -15.76 30.53
N PRO A 325 0.33 -14.89 30.15
CA PRO A 325 -0.83 -15.31 29.37
C PRO A 325 -0.45 -15.93 28.03
N LEU A 326 0.54 -15.34 27.32
CA LEU A 326 1.01 -15.86 26.05
C LEU A 326 1.59 -17.28 26.19
N ALA A 327 2.45 -17.49 27.19
CA ALA A 327 3.04 -18.79 27.45
C ALA A 327 1.97 -19.85 27.74
N GLN A 328 0.94 -19.47 28.50
CA GLN A 328 -0.16 -20.37 28.83
C GLN A 328 -1.04 -20.67 27.60
N ASP A 329 -1.30 -19.71 26.73
CA ASP A 329 -2.05 -19.91 25.50
C ASP A 329 -1.34 -20.89 24.57
N VAL A 330 -0.04 -20.70 24.32
CA VAL A 330 0.76 -21.63 23.51
C VAL A 330 0.76 -23.03 24.09
N LYS A 331 0.89 -23.17 25.43
CA LYS A 331 0.75 -24.47 26.09
C LYS A 331 -0.60 -25.12 25.79
N ASN A 332 -1.69 -24.37 25.94
CA ASN A 332 -3.04 -24.89 25.71
C ASN A 332 -3.21 -25.34 24.26
N VAL A 333 -2.72 -24.56 23.29
CA VAL A 333 -2.77 -24.91 21.86
C VAL A 333 -2.01 -26.19 21.56
N LEU A 334 -0.82 -26.36 22.12
CA LEU A 334 -0.04 -27.58 21.95
C LEU A 334 -0.76 -28.79 22.57
N ILE A 335 -1.38 -28.63 23.74
CA ILE A 335 -2.19 -29.69 24.36
C ILE A 335 -3.40 -30.05 23.50
N ASP A 336 -4.10 -29.04 22.98
CA ASP A 336 -5.36 -29.21 22.27
C ASP A 336 -5.15 -29.74 20.83
N ARG A 337 -4.05 -29.38 20.16
CA ARG A 337 -3.89 -29.56 18.70
C ARG A 337 -2.62 -30.26 18.23
N ALA A 338 -1.66 -30.59 19.09
CA ALA A 338 -0.38 -31.14 18.60
C ALA A 338 -0.53 -32.45 17.82
N GLU A 339 -1.47 -33.34 18.19
CA GLU A 339 -1.71 -34.59 17.45
C GLU A 339 -2.21 -34.34 16.03
N GLU A 340 -3.23 -33.48 15.90
CA GLU A 340 -3.79 -33.03 14.61
C GLU A 340 -2.70 -32.42 13.74
N LEU A 341 -1.97 -31.43 14.26
CA LEU A 341 -0.93 -30.71 13.54
C LEU A 341 0.23 -31.62 13.11
N CYS A 342 0.63 -32.57 13.97
CA CYS A 342 1.64 -33.57 13.62
C CYS A 342 1.17 -34.49 12.48
N SER A 343 -0.12 -34.80 12.42
CA SER A 343 -0.68 -35.66 11.36
C SER A 343 -0.81 -34.93 10.01
N GLU A 344 -1.10 -33.63 10.02
CA GLU A 344 -1.29 -32.83 8.81
C GLU A 344 0.02 -32.28 8.23
N GLY A 345 0.90 -31.77 9.09
CA GLY A 345 2.11 -31.04 8.69
C GLY A 345 3.38 -31.42 9.44
N GLY A 346 3.33 -32.47 10.27
CA GLY A 346 4.46 -32.88 11.11
C GLY A 346 4.90 -31.79 12.10
N LEU A 347 6.19 -31.78 12.43
CA LEU A 347 6.76 -30.80 13.36
C LEU A 347 6.61 -29.37 12.86
N THR A 348 6.75 -29.15 11.55
CA THR A 348 6.56 -27.84 10.91
C THR A 348 5.15 -27.29 11.14
N GLY A 349 4.12 -28.15 11.13
CA GLY A 349 2.75 -27.75 11.46
C GLY A 349 2.62 -27.26 12.90
N VAL A 350 3.25 -27.97 13.85
CA VAL A 350 3.24 -27.61 15.27
C VAL A 350 4.01 -26.32 15.54
N SER A 351 5.23 -26.19 15.02
CA SER A 351 6.05 -24.99 15.21
C SER A 351 5.42 -23.77 14.54
N SER A 352 4.81 -23.93 13.37
CA SER A 352 4.04 -22.86 12.71
C SER A 352 2.83 -22.43 13.53
N ALA A 353 2.08 -23.36 14.13
CA ALA A 353 0.97 -23.02 15.01
C ALA A 353 1.44 -22.25 16.24
N ALA A 354 2.47 -22.74 16.94
CA ALA A 354 3.04 -22.05 18.11
C ALA A 354 3.54 -20.64 17.75
N ARG A 355 4.20 -20.49 16.60
CA ARG A 355 4.65 -19.21 16.05
C ARG A 355 3.50 -18.25 15.80
N ILE A 356 2.43 -18.70 15.16
CA ILE A 356 1.22 -17.90 14.92
C ILE A 356 0.67 -17.40 16.25
N HIS A 357 0.56 -18.26 17.26
CA HIS A 357 0.05 -17.87 18.57
C HIS A 357 0.95 -16.83 19.26
N ILE A 358 2.28 -16.99 19.23
CA ILE A 358 3.21 -15.98 19.79
C ILE A 358 3.02 -14.61 19.14
N VAL A 359 3.00 -14.58 17.81
CA VAL A 359 2.95 -13.33 17.06
C VAL A 359 1.57 -12.68 17.17
N VAL A 360 0.50 -13.44 16.96
CA VAL A 360 -0.88 -12.91 16.97
C VAL A 360 -1.30 -12.50 18.37
N PHE A 361 -1.17 -13.40 19.36
CA PHE A 361 -1.58 -13.12 20.73
C PHE A 361 -0.66 -12.06 21.35
N GLY A 362 0.65 -12.15 21.11
CA GLY A 362 1.62 -11.15 21.57
C GLY A 362 1.31 -9.76 21.04
N ALA A 363 1.01 -9.63 19.74
CA ALA A 363 0.67 -8.34 19.12
C ALA A 363 -0.63 -7.74 19.69
N ARG A 364 -1.69 -8.55 19.86
CA ARG A 364 -2.95 -8.10 20.49
C ARG A 364 -2.75 -7.64 21.93
N ALA A 365 -2.00 -8.42 22.70
CA ALA A 365 -1.69 -8.08 24.09
C ALA A 365 -0.86 -6.79 24.21
N GLN A 366 0.00 -6.51 23.21
CA GLN A 366 0.76 -5.26 23.13
C GLN A 366 -0.14 -4.06 22.78
N ALA A 367 -1.11 -4.24 21.88
CA ALA A 367 -2.13 -3.24 21.54
C ALA A 367 -3.11 -2.95 22.70
N GLY A 368 -3.13 -3.80 23.73
CA GLY A 368 -4.00 -3.63 24.89
C GLY A 368 -5.41 -4.21 24.70
N ASP A 369 -5.61 -5.01 23.65
CA ASP A 369 -6.84 -5.78 23.46
C ASP A 369 -7.07 -6.71 24.66
N LEU A 370 -8.34 -6.86 25.04
CA LEU A 370 -8.73 -7.91 25.96
C LEU A 370 -8.34 -9.26 25.35
N LEU A 371 -7.62 -10.06 26.14
CA LEU A 371 -7.07 -11.36 25.78
C LEU A 371 -8.18 -12.43 25.71
N GLU A 372 -9.22 -12.17 24.91
CA GLU A 372 -10.19 -13.19 24.54
C GLU A 372 -9.59 -14.06 23.43
N ARG A 373 -9.81 -15.37 23.55
CA ARG A 373 -9.22 -16.40 22.68
C ARG A 373 -9.44 -16.00 21.22
N ALA A 374 -8.36 -15.75 20.50
CA ALA A 374 -8.44 -15.36 19.09
C ALA A 374 -9.10 -16.51 18.31
N GLU A 375 -10.15 -16.22 17.55
CA GLU A 375 -10.55 -17.14 16.49
C GLU A 375 -9.46 -17.10 15.43
N ALA A 376 -8.65 -18.15 15.40
CA ALA A 376 -7.49 -18.28 14.52
C ALA A 376 -7.83 -18.21 13.01
N GLY A 377 -9.12 -18.25 12.65
CA GLY A 377 -9.59 -18.34 11.26
C GLY A 377 -9.43 -17.06 10.43
N GLN A 378 -9.26 -15.89 11.04
CA GLN A 378 -9.23 -14.60 10.32
C GLN A 378 -7.90 -13.84 10.43
N THR A 379 -6.89 -14.44 11.07
CA THR A 379 -5.58 -13.81 11.26
C THR A 379 -4.47 -14.67 10.70
N HIS A 380 -3.58 -14.05 9.93
CA HIS A 380 -2.43 -14.68 9.30
C HIS A 380 -1.14 -13.99 9.72
N VAL A 381 -0.04 -14.74 9.71
CA VAL A 381 1.31 -14.22 9.94
C VAL A 381 2.09 -14.34 8.63
N LEU A 382 2.58 -13.21 8.14
CA LEU A 382 3.35 -13.10 6.91
C LEU A 382 4.81 -12.83 7.25
N LEU A 383 5.71 -13.42 6.47
CA LEU A 383 7.13 -13.09 6.52
C LEU A 383 7.39 -11.87 5.64
N ALA A 384 7.69 -10.73 6.26
CA ALA A 384 7.95 -9.47 5.56
C ALA A 384 9.37 -9.36 5.01
N ALA A 385 10.36 -9.74 5.82
CA ALA A 385 11.77 -9.80 5.41
C ALA A 385 12.56 -10.74 6.33
N ALA A 386 13.73 -11.20 5.87
CA ALA A 386 14.75 -11.77 6.75
C ALA A 386 16.05 -11.01 6.57
N GLN A 387 16.56 -10.44 7.67
CA GLN A 387 17.79 -9.66 7.70
C GLN A 387 18.94 -10.52 8.19
N GLU A 388 20.06 -10.52 7.49
CA GLU A 388 21.31 -11.13 7.96
C GLU A 388 21.90 -10.31 9.11
N VAL A 389 22.15 -10.96 10.25
CA VAL A 389 22.76 -10.35 11.43
C VAL A 389 23.79 -11.33 12.00
N ASP A 390 25.06 -10.97 11.91
CA ASP A 390 26.20 -11.83 12.29
C ASP A 390 26.12 -13.22 11.62
N ASP A 391 26.08 -14.30 12.40
CA ASP A 391 25.97 -15.69 11.93
C ASP A 391 24.50 -16.18 11.80
N GLY A 392 23.53 -15.28 11.88
CA GLY A 392 22.10 -15.60 11.91
C GLY A 392 21.21 -14.69 11.09
N TYR A 393 19.90 -14.84 11.30
CA TYR A 393 18.88 -14.05 10.62
C TYR A 393 17.83 -13.54 11.61
N VAL A 394 17.38 -12.30 11.40
CA VAL A 394 16.21 -11.74 12.09
C VAL A 394 15.04 -11.69 11.12
N GLN A 395 13.96 -12.40 11.46
CA GLN A 395 12.74 -12.37 10.68
C GLN A 395 11.86 -11.19 11.09
N HIS A 396 11.48 -10.38 10.11
CA HIS A 396 10.48 -9.34 10.27
C HIS A 396 9.15 -9.90 9.81
N LEU A 397 8.17 -9.93 10.71
CA LEU A 397 6.84 -10.46 10.44
C LEU A 397 5.83 -9.33 10.26
N ALA A 398 4.72 -9.65 9.61
CA ALA A 398 3.50 -8.84 9.58
C ALA A 398 2.32 -9.71 10.02
N ARG A 399 1.40 -9.14 10.80
CA ARG A 399 0.11 -9.73 11.13
C ARG A 399 -0.91 -9.20 10.14
N LEU A 400 -1.56 -10.08 9.40
CA LEU A 400 -2.70 -9.75 8.52
C LEU A 400 -3.97 -10.20 9.20
N GLN A 401 -4.98 -9.33 9.29
CA GLN A 401 -6.29 -9.66 9.83
C GLN A 401 -7.39 -9.19 8.89
N VAL A 402 -8.36 -10.05 8.60
CA VAL A 402 -9.57 -9.64 7.90
C VAL A 402 -10.43 -8.82 8.86
N LYS A 403 -10.68 -7.55 8.55
CA LYS A 403 -11.49 -6.65 9.37
C LYS A 403 -12.93 -6.61 8.89
N SER A 404 -13.12 -6.66 7.59
CA SER A 404 -14.45 -6.75 7.01
C SER A 404 -14.43 -7.38 5.61
N GLU A 405 -15.49 -8.12 5.33
CA GLU A 405 -15.90 -8.52 3.99
C GLU A 405 -17.37 -8.13 3.85
N ARG A 406 -17.70 -7.38 2.80
CA ARG A 406 -19.09 -6.97 2.48
C ARG A 406 -19.30 -7.02 0.99
N VAL A 407 -20.55 -7.11 0.54
CA VAL A 407 -20.89 -7.04 -0.89
C VAL A 407 -20.20 -5.84 -1.53
N ALA A 408 -19.56 -5.98 -2.69
CA ALA A 408 -18.98 -4.83 -3.39
C ALA A 408 -20.09 -3.87 -3.86
N PRO A 409 -19.93 -2.54 -3.72
CA PRO A 409 -20.96 -1.62 -4.15
C PRO A 409 -21.06 -1.60 -5.67
N THR A 410 -22.27 -1.37 -6.18
CA THR A 410 -22.44 -1.01 -7.59
C THR A 410 -21.89 0.40 -7.82
N ILE A 411 -20.94 0.53 -8.76
CA ILE A 411 -20.39 1.81 -9.17
C ILE A 411 -20.90 2.21 -10.56
N GLY A 412 -20.82 3.51 -10.88
CA GLY A 412 -21.09 4.01 -12.23
C GLY A 412 -19.84 3.98 -13.11
N THR A 413 -19.89 4.71 -14.22
CA THR A 413 -18.72 4.90 -15.10
C THR A 413 -17.69 5.81 -14.44
N GLY A 414 -16.40 5.47 -14.56
CA GLY A 414 -15.27 6.27 -14.08
C GLY A 414 -14.26 5.43 -13.30
N GLU A 415 -13.07 5.96 -13.06
CA GLU A 415 -12.07 5.31 -12.21
C GLU A 415 -12.47 5.47 -10.74
N PRO A 416 -12.72 4.37 -10.01
CA PRO A 416 -13.11 4.45 -8.62
C PRO A 416 -11.89 4.68 -7.72
N THR A 417 -12.12 5.28 -6.57
CA THR A 417 -11.17 5.37 -5.46
C THR A 417 -11.83 4.85 -4.20
N ILE A 418 -11.12 4.00 -3.47
CA ILE A 418 -11.55 3.45 -2.19
C ILE A 418 -10.85 4.25 -1.09
N PHE A 419 -11.62 4.75 -0.12
CA PHE A 419 -11.13 5.24 1.16
C PHE A 419 -11.58 4.31 2.27
N VAL A 420 -10.67 3.94 3.16
CA VAL A 420 -10.95 3.02 4.27
C VAL A 420 -10.85 3.74 5.62
N SER A 421 -11.66 3.30 6.58
CA SER A 421 -11.53 3.74 7.96
C SER A 421 -10.26 3.15 8.60
N PRO A 422 -9.63 3.82 9.59
CA PRO A 422 -8.46 3.30 10.31
C PRO A 422 -8.71 1.96 11.01
N SER A 423 -9.96 1.69 11.40
CA SER A 423 -10.40 0.43 11.99
C SER A 423 -10.61 -0.69 10.97
N GLY A 424 -10.67 -0.38 9.67
CA GLY A 424 -11.04 -1.33 8.62
C GLY A 424 -12.50 -1.81 8.67
N THR A 425 -13.36 -1.11 9.42
CA THR A 425 -14.80 -1.43 9.55
C THR A 425 -15.69 -0.58 8.66
N GLY A 426 -15.19 0.53 8.11
CA GLY A 426 -15.96 1.44 7.23
C GLY A 426 -15.17 1.81 5.98
N ALA A 427 -15.90 2.13 4.90
CA ALA A 427 -15.30 2.56 3.65
C ALA A 427 -16.19 3.56 2.90
N VAL A 428 -15.55 4.38 2.06
CA VAL A 428 -16.19 5.24 1.05
C VAL A 428 -15.65 4.83 -0.32
N VAL A 429 -16.52 4.54 -1.26
CA VAL A 429 -16.15 4.28 -2.66
C VAL A 429 -16.68 5.43 -3.50
N VAL A 430 -15.78 6.15 -4.18
CA VAL A 430 -16.09 7.31 -5.02
C VAL A 430 -15.66 7.06 -6.45
N TRP A 431 -16.43 7.52 -7.43
CA TRP A 431 -16.06 7.52 -8.84
C TRP A 431 -16.43 8.86 -9.48
N GLU A 432 -15.63 9.27 -10.45
CA GLU A 432 -15.76 10.58 -11.10
C GLU A 432 -16.44 10.47 -12.47
N ASN A 433 -17.37 11.39 -12.73
CA ASN A 433 -17.96 11.60 -14.05
C ASN A 433 -17.98 13.10 -14.37
N GLY A 434 -17.01 13.54 -15.18
CA GLY A 434 -16.80 14.95 -15.49
C GLY A 434 -16.51 15.75 -14.22
N ASN A 435 -17.34 16.75 -13.93
CA ASN A 435 -17.21 17.59 -12.74
C ASN A 435 -18.04 17.08 -11.55
N THR A 436 -18.53 15.85 -11.58
CA THR A 436 -19.31 15.27 -10.48
C THR A 436 -18.58 14.07 -9.89
N LEU A 437 -18.33 14.10 -8.59
CA LEU A 437 -17.96 12.91 -7.82
C LEU A 437 -19.23 12.26 -7.28
N THR A 438 -19.44 10.98 -7.59
CA THR A 438 -20.50 10.17 -6.98
C THR A 438 -19.87 9.20 -6.00
N TYR A 439 -20.45 9.03 -4.82
CA TYR A 439 -19.90 8.12 -3.82
C TYR A 439 -20.97 7.36 -3.05
N VAL A 440 -20.58 6.22 -2.51
CA VAL A 440 -21.32 5.47 -1.50
C VAL A 440 -20.44 5.29 -0.27
N GLU A 441 -21.05 5.14 0.89
CA GLU A 441 -20.35 4.90 2.14
C GLU A 441 -20.98 3.72 2.88
N THR A 442 -20.21 3.12 3.78
CA THR A 442 -20.72 2.05 4.64
C THR A 442 -21.71 2.62 5.65
N ASP A 443 -22.89 2.01 5.73
CA ASP A 443 -23.94 2.35 6.67
C ASP A 443 -23.88 1.44 7.90
N SER A 444 -23.41 1.99 9.02
CA SER A 444 -23.32 1.27 10.28
C SER A 444 -24.70 0.89 10.86
N ALA A 445 -25.77 1.59 10.46
CA ALA A 445 -27.14 1.26 10.90
C ALA A 445 -27.75 0.08 10.12
N ALA A 446 -27.24 -0.22 8.92
CA ALA A 446 -27.73 -1.27 8.03
C ALA A 446 -26.85 -2.54 8.08
N ASN A 447 -26.29 -2.89 9.25
CA ASN A 447 -25.35 -4.01 9.43
C ASN A 447 -24.11 -3.93 8.49
N GLY A 448 -23.68 -2.73 8.12
CA GLY A 448 -22.51 -2.53 7.25
C GLY A 448 -22.81 -2.62 5.75
N ASP A 449 -24.08 -2.52 5.33
CA ASP A 449 -24.47 -2.38 3.93
C ASP A 449 -24.10 -0.99 3.37
N TRP A 450 -24.28 -0.78 2.07
CA TRP A 450 -23.99 0.49 1.41
C TRP A 450 -25.13 1.50 1.56
N SER A 451 -24.76 2.76 1.76
CA SER A 451 -25.67 3.89 1.63
C SER A 451 -26.25 3.99 0.21
N SER A 452 -27.31 4.78 0.07
CA SER A 452 -27.67 5.34 -1.23
C SER A 452 -26.53 6.20 -1.80
N SER A 453 -26.44 6.34 -3.12
CA SER A 453 -25.39 7.16 -3.74
C SER A 453 -25.56 8.65 -3.44
N TYR A 454 -24.47 9.30 -3.04
CA TYR A 454 -24.35 10.74 -2.84
C TYR A 454 -23.56 11.39 -3.99
N ARG A 455 -23.63 12.72 -4.12
CA ARG A 455 -22.94 13.47 -5.18
C ARG A 455 -22.30 14.75 -4.65
N LEU A 456 -21.08 15.03 -5.10
CA LEU A 456 -20.36 16.30 -4.91
C LEU A 456 -20.09 16.93 -6.28
N GLN A 457 -20.34 18.24 -6.40
CA GLN A 457 -20.04 19.00 -7.60
C GLN A 457 -18.69 19.70 -7.46
N ILE A 458 -17.76 19.38 -8.36
CA ILE A 458 -16.46 20.03 -8.49
C ILE A 458 -16.63 21.30 -9.31
N GLY A 459 -16.02 22.39 -8.86
CA GLY A 459 -16.14 23.68 -9.51
C GLY A 459 -15.31 24.75 -8.82
N SER A 460 -15.68 26.01 -9.00
CA SER A 460 -14.95 27.15 -8.42
C SER A 460 -15.01 27.21 -6.88
N SER A 461 -16.00 26.58 -6.26
CA SER A 461 -16.20 26.57 -4.81
C SER A 461 -15.66 25.32 -4.11
N LEU A 462 -15.38 24.26 -4.86
CA LEU A 462 -14.88 22.99 -4.33
C LEU A 462 -13.95 22.40 -5.35
N SER A 463 -12.65 22.44 -5.07
CA SER A 463 -11.66 21.79 -5.91
C SER A 463 -11.76 20.26 -5.76
N ARG A 464 -11.26 19.55 -6.77
CA ARG A 464 -11.17 18.08 -6.75
C ARG A 464 -10.39 17.59 -5.52
N ALA A 465 -9.25 18.21 -5.22
CA ALA A 465 -8.40 17.84 -4.09
C ALA A 465 -9.10 18.02 -2.74
N GLU A 466 -9.82 19.14 -2.54
CA GLU A 466 -10.62 19.38 -1.34
C GLU A 466 -11.73 18.34 -1.19
N ALA A 467 -12.43 18.00 -2.27
CA ALA A 467 -13.50 17.00 -2.23
C ALA A 467 -12.97 15.61 -1.84
N PHE A 468 -11.84 15.17 -2.41
CA PHE A 468 -11.21 13.90 -2.02
C PHE A 468 -10.70 13.93 -0.56
N SER A 469 -10.19 15.06 -0.07
CA SER A 469 -9.83 15.21 1.34
C SER A 469 -11.04 15.05 2.25
N MET A 470 -12.18 15.69 1.91
CA MET A 470 -13.42 15.56 2.67
C MET A 470 -13.94 14.12 2.70
N LEU A 471 -13.87 13.40 1.57
CA LEU A 471 -14.30 12.01 1.49
C LEU A 471 -13.38 11.06 2.27
N ARG A 472 -12.07 11.32 2.28
CA ARG A 472 -11.12 10.59 3.13
C ARG A 472 -11.41 10.81 4.61
N ASP A 473 -11.65 12.05 5.03
CA ASP A 473 -12.03 12.37 6.41
C ASP A 473 -13.38 11.76 6.78
N ARG A 474 -14.32 11.70 5.83
CA ARG A 474 -15.59 10.99 6.00
C ARG A 474 -15.35 9.51 6.24
N ALA A 475 -14.55 8.84 5.43
CA ALA A 475 -14.22 7.41 5.62
C ALA A 475 -13.60 7.14 6.99
N ARG A 476 -12.74 8.04 7.48
CA ARG A 476 -12.15 7.95 8.82
C ARG A 476 -13.17 8.07 9.95
N SER A 477 -14.32 8.69 9.72
CA SER A 477 -15.40 8.81 10.71
C SER A 477 -16.35 7.61 10.77
N LEU A 478 -16.21 6.62 9.88
CA LEU A 478 -17.10 5.45 9.76
C LEU A 478 -16.65 4.28 10.66
N GLU A 479 -16.28 4.53 11.91
CA GLU A 479 -15.82 3.49 12.85
C GLU A 479 -16.92 2.53 13.32
#